data_AF-A0A948IQT0-F1
#
_entry.id   AF-A0A948IQT0-F1
#
_cell.length_a   1.000
_cell.length_b   1.000
_cell.length_c   1.000
_cell.angle_alpha   90.00
_cell.angle_beta   90.00
_cell.angle_gamma   90.00
#
_symmetry.space_group_name_H-M   'P 1'
#
loop_
_entity.id
_entity.type
_entity.pdbx_description
1 polymer ?
#
loop_
_entity_poly.entity_id
_entity_poly.type
_entity_poly.pdbx_seq_one_letter_code
_entity_poly.pdbx_strand_id
1 'polypeptide(L)'
;MEGASPPRDARGLTDLIAQLGGDLAALVRKESELVRAEVSEKLNSAGKAIGDIAAGGLLLVAALLVLLQALVLALSKLMDPIWAALIVGLGVAALGALLVRTGMKAITLGSLTPGRTTRQLKKDAELMKGSSK
;
A
#
# COMPACT_ATOMS: atom_id res chain seq x y z
N MET A 1 -76.64 -4.50 -0.76
CA MET A 1 -75.45 -4.99 -1.50
C MET A 1 -74.28 -4.84 -0.54
N GLU A 2 -74.01 -5.89 0.24
CA GLU A 2 -73.05 -5.89 1.33
C GLU A 2 -71.63 -6.16 0.80
N GLY A 3 -70.72 -5.25 1.15
CA GLY A 3 -69.30 -5.42 1.47
C GLY A 3 -68.47 -6.56 0.86
N ALA A 4 -67.39 -6.16 0.18
CA ALA A 4 -66.13 -6.90 0.22
C ALA A 4 -64.98 -5.90 0.46
N SER A 5 -64.64 -5.67 1.74
CA SER A 5 -63.43 -4.92 2.10
C SER A 5 -62.22 -5.87 2.01
N PRO A 6 -61.16 -5.54 1.25
CA PRO A 6 -60.03 -6.44 1.09
C PRO A 6 -59.26 -6.63 2.42
N PRO A 7 -58.64 -7.81 2.65
CA PRO A 7 -57.98 -8.15 3.91
C PRO A 7 -56.93 -7.11 4.31
N ARG A 8 -56.86 -6.75 5.61
CA ARG A 8 -55.89 -5.78 6.15
C ARG A 8 -54.52 -6.41 6.45
N ASP A 9 -54.45 -7.73 6.65
CA ASP A 9 -53.22 -8.40 7.11
C ASP A 9 -52.13 -8.57 6.04
N ALA A 10 -52.51 -8.83 4.79
CA ALA A 10 -51.56 -8.95 3.68
C ALA A 10 -50.82 -7.62 3.40
N ARG A 11 -51.46 -6.48 3.70
CA ARG A 11 -50.83 -5.16 3.61
C ARG A 11 -49.77 -4.96 4.70
N GLY A 12 -50.01 -5.43 5.92
CA GLY A 12 -49.06 -5.29 7.04
C GLY A 12 -47.72 -6.00 6.78
N LEU A 13 -47.74 -7.26 6.33
CA LEU A 13 -46.49 -8.00 6.03
C LEU A 13 -45.73 -7.38 4.84
N THR A 14 -46.45 -6.90 3.83
CA THR A 14 -45.85 -6.20 2.68
C THR A 14 -45.20 -4.89 3.10
N ASP A 15 -45.82 -4.16 4.04
CA ASP A 15 -45.30 -2.90 4.58
C ASP A 15 -44.04 -3.11 5.42
N LEU A 16 -44.00 -4.15 6.28
CA LEU A 16 -42.78 -4.49 7.04
C LEU A 16 -41.61 -4.90 6.14
N ILE A 17 -41.86 -5.68 5.08
CA ILE A 17 -40.81 -6.07 4.12
C ILE A 17 -40.31 -4.83 3.36
N ALA A 18 -41.20 -3.91 2.98
CA ALA A 18 -40.82 -2.65 2.35
C ALA A 18 -39.98 -1.77 3.31
N GLN A 19 -40.34 -1.73 4.60
CA GLN A 19 -39.64 -0.96 5.62
C GLN A 19 -38.25 -1.54 5.91
N LEU A 20 -38.13 -2.86 6.07
CA LEU A 20 -36.85 -3.54 6.27
C LEU A 20 -35.93 -3.38 5.04
N GLY A 21 -36.48 -3.48 3.82
CA GLY A 21 -35.74 -3.19 2.59
C GLY A 21 -35.21 -1.75 2.54
N GLY A 22 -36.03 -0.79 2.99
CA GLY A 22 -35.63 0.61 3.14
C GLY A 22 -34.50 0.81 4.17
N ASP A 23 -34.59 0.14 5.32
CA ASP A 23 -33.59 0.22 6.38
C ASP A 23 -32.25 -0.42 5.98
N LEU A 24 -32.28 -1.57 5.29
CA LEU A 24 -31.07 -2.17 4.71
C LEU A 24 -30.45 -1.26 3.65
N ALA A 25 -31.25 -0.67 2.76
CA ALA A 25 -30.74 0.27 1.76
C ALA A 25 -30.11 1.50 2.41
N ALA A 26 -30.72 2.01 3.50
CA ALA A 26 -30.16 3.10 4.29
C ALA A 26 -28.85 2.71 5.00
N LEU A 27 -28.76 1.48 5.52
CA LEU A 27 -27.54 0.98 6.17
C LEU A 27 -26.40 0.80 5.17
N VAL A 28 -26.64 0.14 4.03
CA VAL A 28 -25.65 -0.03 2.97
C VAL A 28 -25.14 1.32 2.49
N ARG A 29 -26.03 2.31 2.34
CA ARG A 29 -25.63 3.66 1.98
C ARG A 29 -24.73 4.29 3.05
N LYS A 30 -25.08 4.17 4.34
CA LYS A 30 -24.25 4.68 5.45
C LYS A 30 -22.88 4.01 5.51
N GLU A 31 -22.81 2.69 5.39
CA GLU A 31 -21.53 1.97 5.35
C GLU A 31 -20.70 2.38 4.13
N SER A 32 -21.34 2.62 2.98
CA SER A 32 -20.63 3.10 1.79
C SER A 32 -20.06 4.51 1.98
N GLU A 33 -20.79 5.40 2.65
CA GLU A 33 -20.33 6.76 2.98
C GLU A 33 -19.19 6.71 4.01
N LEU A 34 -19.28 5.84 5.01
CA LEU A 34 -18.24 5.63 6.01
C LEU A 34 -16.96 5.05 5.39
N VAL A 35 -17.08 4.00 4.59
CA VAL A 35 -15.93 3.39 3.90
C VAL A 35 -15.26 4.41 2.99
N ARG A 36 -16.03 5.23 2.26
CA ARG A 36 -15.47 6.31 1.44
C ARG A 36 -14.71 7.33 2.28
N ALA A 37 -15.25 7.72 3.44
CA ALA A 37 -14.59 8.65 4.35
C ALA A 37 -13.27 8.05 4.89
N GLU A 38 -13.28 6.81 5.36
CA GLU A 38 -12.09 6.13 5.88
C GLU A 38 -11.02 5.92 4.80
N VAL A 39 -11.42 5.56 3.57
CA VAL A 39 -10.50 5.46 2.43
C VAL A 39 -9.91 6.82 2.10
N SER A 40 -10.73 7.88 2.05
CA SER A 40 -10.26 9.25 1.79
C SER A 40 -9.25 9.72 2.85
N GLU A 41 -9.54 9.47 4.13
CA GLU A 41 -8.63 9.80 5.23
C GLU A 41 -7.31 9.04 5.10
N LYS A 42 -7.36 7.72 4.87
CA LYS A 42 -6.17 6.89 4.65
C LYS A 42 -5.36 7.36 3.44
N LEU A 43 -6.02 7.74 2.34
CA LEU A 43 -5.35 8.27 1.15
C LEU A 43 -4.68 9.62 1.43
N ASN A 44 -5.33 10.51 2.16
CA ASN A 44 -4.74 11.80 2.55
C ASN A 44 -3.54 11.62 3.48
N SER A 45 -3.65 10.75 4.50
CA SER A 45 -2.53 10.43 5.39
C SER A 45 -1.37 9.79 4.64
N ALA A 46 -1.65 8.84 3.74
CA ALA A 46 -0.64 8.23 2.88
C ALA A 46 0.01 9.26 1.94
N GLY A 47 -0.79 10.15 1.33
CA GLY A 47 -0.30 11.23 0.47
C GLY A 47 0.62 12.19 1.22
N LYS A 48 0.24 12.59 2.43
CA LYS A 48 1.10 13.42 3.30
C LYS A 48 2.39 12.70 3.65
N ALA A 49 2.33 11.44 4.07
CA ALA A 49 3.51 10.66 4.42
C ALA A 49 4.47 10.49 3.22
N ILE A 50 3.94 10.23 2.03
CA ILE A 50 4.73 10.16 0.78
C ILE A 50 5.35 11.53 0.48
N GLY A 51 4.59 12.63 0.66
CA GLY A 51 5.09 13.99 0.50
C GLY A 51 6.25 14.31 1.45
N ASP A 52 6.09 14.01 2.74
CA ASP A 52 7.12 14.23 3.76
C ASP A 52 8.37 13.38 3.49
N ILE A 53 8.21 12.11 3.08
CA ILE A 53 9.32 11.23 2.68
C ILE A 53 10.05 11.77 1.45
N ALA A 54 9.32 12.25 0.43
CA ALA A 54 9.92 12.80 -0.77
C ALA A 54 10.70 14.09 -0.48
N ALA A 55 10.12 15.01 0.30
CA ALA A 55 10.76 16.25 0.71
C ALA A 55 12.01 15.98 1.57
N GLY A 56 11.89 15.12 2.58
CA GLY A 56 13.01 14.69 3.41
C GLY A 56 14.12 14.00 2.60
N GLY A 57 13.74 13.12 1.67
CA GLY A 57 14.66 12.46 0.75
C GLY A 57 15.44 13.45 -0.11
N LEU A 58 14.77 14.47 -0.66
CA LEU A 58 15.43 15.52 -1.44
C LEU A 58 16.43 16.33 -0.61
N LEU A 59 16.05 16.69 0.62
CA LEU A 59 16.94 17.40 1.55
C LEU A 59 18.16 16.54 1.93
N LEU A 60 17.97 15.24 2.17
CA LEU A 60 19.07 14.31 2.44
C LEU A 60 20.02 14.18 1.24
N VAL A 61 19.49 14.15 0.01
CA VAL A 61 20.32 14.16 -1.20
C VAL A 61 21.13 15.46 -1.29
N ALA A 62 20.50 16.61 -1.07
CA ALA A 62 21.21 17.90 -1.07
C ALA A 62 22.31 17.96 0.00
N ALA A 63 21.99 17.52 1.23
CA ALA A 63 22.96 17.44 2.32
C ALA A 63 24.12 16.48 2.00
N LEU A 64 23.82 15.32 1.40
CA LEU A 64 24.84 14.37 0.98
C LEU A 64 25.78 14.98 -0.06
N LEU A 65 25.27 15.70 -1.08
CA LEU A 65 26.11 16.37 -2.07
C LEU A 65 27.05 17.39 -1.43
N VAL A 66 26.55 18.19 -0.49
CA VAL A 66 27.38 19.16 0.27
C VAL A 66 28.46 18.44 1.09
N LEU A 67 28.11 17.35 1.77
CA LEU A 67 29.06 16.56 2.55
C LEU A 67 30.13 15.89 1.68
N LEU A 68 29.75 15.35 0.52
CA LEU A 68 30.71 14.79 -0.43
C LEU A 68 31.66 15.87 -0.93
N GLN A 69 31.16 17.07 -1.20
CA GLN A 69 32.00 18.18 -1.63
C GLN A 69 32.94 18.64 -0.52
N ALA A 70 32.46 18.70 0.73
CA ALA A 70 33.29 18.97 1.89
C ALA A 70 34.39 17.90 2.06
N LEU A 71 34.07 16.63 1.83
CA LEU A 71 35.03 15.53 1.90
C LEU A 71 36.11 15.64 0.80
N VAL A 72 35.72 15.95 -0.43
CA VAL A 72 36.66 16.19 -1.54
C VAL A 72 37.58 17.37 -1.20
N LEU A 73 37.03 18.48 -0.71
CA LEU A 73 37.83 19.66 -0.31
C LEU A 73 38.74 19.39 0.88
N ALA A 74 38.32 18.56 1.84
CA ALA A 74 39.15 18.16 2.95
C ALA A 74 40.33 17.31 2.46
N LEU A 75 40.07 16.36 1.57
CA LEU A 75 41.10 15.47 1.02
C LEU A 75 42.04 16.21 0.06
N SER A 76 41.54 17.23 -0.65
CA SER A 76 42.35 18.06 -1.53
C SER A 76 43.37 18.95 -0.78
N LYS A 77 43.31 19.03 0.56
CA LYS A 77 44.38 19.65 1.36
C LYS A 77 45.61 18.76 1.48
N LEU A 78 45.46 17.45 1.23
CA LEU A 78 46.53 16.46 1.33
C LEU A 78 47.03 15.99 -0.05
N MET A 79 46.20 16.10 -1.09
CA MET A 79 46.52 15.66 -2.45
C MET A 79 45.87 16.55 -3.51
N ASP A 80 46.23 16.33 -4.78
CA ASP A 80 45.63 17.07 -5.89
C ASP A 80 44.09 16.87 -5.96
N PRO A 81 43.31 17.93 -6.26
CA PRO A 81 41.86 17.90 -6.22
C PRO A 81 41.21 16.84 -7.12
N ILE A 82 41.82 16.52 -8.27
CA ILE A 82 41.29 15.53 -9.21
C ILE A 82 41.34 14.14 -8.58
N TRP A 83 42.48 13.80 -7.96
CA TRP A 83 42.65 12.51 -7.28
C TRP A 83 41.77 12.38 -6.04
N ALA A 84 41.59 13.47 -5.29
CA ALA A 84 40.66 13.52 -4.17
C ALA A 84 39.21 13.22 -4.62
N ALA A 85 38.75 13.88 -5.70
CA ALA A 85 37.42 13.67 -6.26
C ALA A 85 37.22 12.24 -6.78
N LEU A 86 38.24 11.66 -7.44
CA LEU A 86 38.19 10.28 -7.94
C LEU A 86 38.07 9.25 -6.81
N ILE A 87 38.84 9.40 -5.73
CA ILE A 87 38.81 8.46 -4.60
C ILE A 87 37.45 8.51 -3.90
N VAL A 88 36.94 9.70 -3.61
CA VAL A 88 35.63 9.87 -2.98
C VAL A 88 34.53 9.33 -3.89
N GLY A 89 34.56 9.69 -5.17
CA GLY A 89 33.58 9.23 -6.16
C GLY A 89 33.54 7.71 -6.29
N LEU A 90 34.70 7.06 -6.35
CA LEU A 90 34.78 5.60 -6.44
C LEU A 90 34.26 4.91 -5.16
N GLY A 91 34.59 5.46 -3.99
CA GLY A 91 34.08 4.96 -2.71
C GLY A 91 32.56 5.03 -2.62
N VAL A 92 31.97 6.17 -2.99
CA VAL A 92 30.51 6.37 -3.01
C VAL A 92 29.86 5.46 -4.07
N ALA A 93 30.46 5.31 -5.25
CA ALA A 93 29.96 4.43 -6.29
C ALA A 93 29.92 2.96 -5.84
N ALA A 94 30.96 2.50 -5.13
CA ALA A 94 30.99 1.14 -4.58
C ALA A 94 29.90 0.92 -3.53
N LEU A 95 29.73 1.86 -2.60
CA LEU A 95 28.65 1.82 -1.60
C LEU A 95 27.26 1.85 -2.26
N GLY A 96 27.07 2.72 -3.25
CA GLY A 96 25.83 2.81 -4.03
C GLY A 96 25.51 1.51 -4.77
N ALA A 97 26.51 0.90 -5.42
CA ALA A 97 26.33 -0.38 -6.09
C ALA A 97 25.93 -1.51 -5.11
N LEU A 98 26.50 -1.52 -3.89
CA LEU A 98 26.11 -2.48 -2.86
C LEU A 98 24.66 -2.27 -2.42
N LEU A 99 24.26 -1.03 -2.13
CA LEU A 99 22.91 -0.68 -1.72
C LEU A 99 21.86 -0.99 -2.80
N VAL A 100 22.17 -0.70 -4.07
CA VAL A 100 21.29 -1.06 -5.20
C VAL A 100 21.12 -2.57 -5.26
N ARG A 101 22.22 -3.33 -5.14
CA ARG A 101 22.17 -4.80 -5.16
C ARG A 101 21.35 -5.37 -4.00
N THR A 102 21.50 -4.84 -2.78
CA THR A 102 20.71 -5.31 -1.62
C THR A 102 19.24 -4.91 -1.74
N GLY A 103 18.95 -3.70 -2.21
CA GLY A 103 17.58 -3.23 -2.48
C GLY A 103 16.88 -4.06 -3.55
N MET A 104 17.54 -4.33 -4.67
CA MET A 104 17.00 -5.21 -5.72
C MET A 104 16.72 -6.61 -5.18
N LYS A 105 17.63 -7.19 -4.37
CA LYS A 105 17.40 -8.48 -3.72
C LYS A 105 16.18 -8.46 -2.80
N ALA A 106 15.97 -7.38 -2.04
CA ALA A 106 14.81 -7.26 -1.15
C ALA A 106 13.49 -7.21 -1.92
N ILE A 107 13.45 -6.50 -3.06
CA ILE A 107 12.29 -6.46 -3.95
C ILE A 107 12.03 -7.85 -4.58
N THR A 108 13.09 -8.55 -4.99
CA THR A 108 12.96 -9.91 -5.58
C THR A 108 12.55 -10.96 -4.54
N LEU A 109 13.09 -10.92 -3.32
CA LEU A 109 12.69 -11.82 -2.22
C LEU A 109 11.29 -11.52 -1.69
N GLY A 110 10.88 -10.25 -1.74
CA GLY A 110 9.52 -9.79 -1.43
C GLY A 110 8.52 -10.02 -2.57
N SER A 111 8.94 -10.63 -3.69
CA SER A 111 8.04 -10.89 -4.81
C SER A 111 7.05 -12.03 -4.49
N LEU A 112 5.88 -11.62 -3.98
CA LEU A 112 4.57 -12.10 -4.44
C LEU A 112 4.21 -13.58 -4.23
N THR A 113 4.98 -14.37 -3.49
CA THR A 113 4.53 -15.69 -3.03
C THR A 113 4.19 -15.62 -1.54
N PRO A 114 2.90 -15.42 -1.18
CA PRO A 114 2.49 -15.68 0.19
C PRO A 114 2.72 -17.17 0.45
N GLY A 115 3.84 -17.50 1.10
CA GLY A 115 4.26 -18.89 1.34
C GLY A 115 3.24 -19.70 2.16
N ARG A 116 2.29 -19.01 2.82
CA ARG A 116 1.16 -19.63 3.52
C ARG A 116 -0.04 -19.86 2.59
N THR A 117 -0.41 -18.88 1.76
CA THR A 117 -1.53 -19.00 0.82
C THR A 117 -1.24 -20.04 -0.26
N THR A 118 -0.01 -20.14 -0.76
CA THR A 118 0.33 -21.18 -1.76
C THR A 118 0.33 -22.59 -1.18
N ARG A 119 0.67 -22.77 0.10
CA ARG A 119 0.56 -24.09 0.77
C ARG A 119 -0.90 -24.51 0.97
N GLN A 120 -1.78 -23.57 1.33
CA GLN A 120 -3.20 -23.88 1.49
C GLN A 120 -3.88 -24.14 0.14
N LEU A 121 -3.62 -23.31 -0.87
CA LEU A 121 -4.11 -23.56 -2.23
C LEU A 121 -3.64 -24.90 -2.82
N LYS A 122 -2.40 -25.32 -2.56
CA LYS A 122 -1.90 -26.64 -2.97
C LYS A 122 -2.64 -27.78 -2.25
N LYS A 123 -2.88 -27.62 -0.95
CA LYS A 123 -3.59 -28.63 -0.14
C LYS A 123 -5.05 -28.77 -0.58
N ASP A 124 -5.71 -27.65 -0.87
CA ASP A 124 -7.09 -27.64 -1.34
C ASP A 124 -7.23 -28.22 -2.76
N ALA A 125 -6.26 -27.95 -3.65
CA ALA A 125 -6.22 -28.55 -4.99
C ALA A 125 -5.98 -30.08 -4.97
N GLU A 126 -5.14 -30.58 -4.06
CA GLU A 126 -4.94 -32.02 -3.87
C GLU A 126 -6.19 -32.72 -3.35
N LEU A 127 -6.94 -32.08 -2.44
CA LEU A 127 -8.21 -32.61 -1.92
C LEU A 127 -9.30 -32.67 -3.01
N MET A 128 -9.42 -31.65 -3.86
CA MET A 128 -10.35 -31.68 -5.00
C MET A 128 -9.98 -32.73 -6.05
N LYS A 129 -8.68 -32.98 -6.26
CA LYS A 129 -8.21 -34.02 -7.20
C LYS A 129 -8.40 -35.44 -6.63
N GLY A 130 -8.36 -35.60 -5.31
CA GLY A 130 -8.59 -36.87 -4.62
C GLY A 130 -10.08 -37.29 -4.52
N SER A 131 -11.01 -36.33 -4.51
CA SER A 131 -12.46 -36.60 -4.45
C SER A 131 -13.13 -36.93 -5.80
N SER A 132 -12.36 -37.06 -6.88
CA SER A 132 -12.88 -37.40 -8.23
C SER A 132 -12.65 -38.87 -8.60
N LYS A 133 -12.71 -39.79 -7.65
CA LYS A 133 -12.66 -41.24 -7.90
C LYS A 133 -13.82 -41.96 -7.23
#